data_AF-A0AAD9KPS0-F1
#
_entry.id   AF-A0AAD9KPS0-F1
#
_cell.length_a   1.000
_cell.length_b   1.000
_cell.length_c   1.000
_cell.angle_alpha   90.00
_cell.angle_beta   90.00
_cell.angle_gamma   90.00
#
_symmetry.space_group_name_H-M   'P 1'
#
loop_
_entity.id
_entity.type
_entity.pdbx_description
1 polymer ?
#
loop_
_entity_poly.entity_id
_entity_poly.type
_entity_poly.pdbx_seq_one_letter_code
_entity_poly.pdbx_strand_id
1 'polypeptide(L)'
;MFTNNDKRLEDKVRVVVLNTNFYYMYNDVSGLGKDPAGQFAWLDSVLSNASTNGEKIHLIFHIHPGYLGSNRIYWFKPAYNVVFNELCRRYASIIVGMYTGHSHTDTFRLIYKNGKPVASMLVAPSVTPWRARIPGNRLTPARNPGIRRVMMTSDYTRLLDVEQYYLPLAEANERGVDEWKLEYSFTKNYGLKDATTASLQTLLDDFKGTRSTNFDQYYTFNSANAQTKSNVPCSCECRNLHLCAIEYIDYDDCETCNERTAKCSGASDVVGRPGTLCVLLCYAFYIAVFFSV
;
A
#
# COMPACT_ATOMS: atom_id res chain seq x y z
N MET A 1 -16.06 21.78 -45.85
CA MET A 1 -14.62 21.48 -45.76
C MET A 1 -14.32 21.22 -44.29
N PHE A 2 -14.54 20.00 -43.82
CA PHE A 2 -14.26 19.60 -42.44
C PHE A 2 -12.85 19.00 -42.44
N THR A 3 -11.90 19.69 -41.80
CA THR A 3 -10.54 19.20 -41.67
C THR A 3 -10.51 18.06 -40.65
N ASN A 4 -10.30 16.83 -41.13
CA ASN A 4 -9.99 15.61 -40.37
C ASN A 4 -8.64 15.74 -39.62
N ASN A 5 -8.55 16.62 -38.63
CA ASN A 5 -7.35 16.76 -37.79
C ASN A 5 -7.58 16.43 -36.30
N ASP A 6 -8.75 15.91 -35.94
CA ASP A 6 -8.95 15.29 -34.63
C ASP A 6 -8.38 13.86 -34.67
N LYS A 7 -7.05 13.74 -34.57
CA LYS A 7 -6.45 12.49 -34.08
C LYS A 7 -7.04 12.28 -32.69
N ARG A 8 -7.91 11.28 -32.52
CA ARG A 8 -8.53 10.99 -31.22
C ARG A 8 -7.41 10.89 -30.19
N LEU A 9 -7.48 11.70 -29.13
CA LEU A 9 -6.52 11.66 -28.02
C LEU A 9 -6.44 10.25 -27.39
N GLU A 10 -7.49 9.44 -27.55
CA GLU A 10 -7.53 8.01 -27.21
C GLU A 10 -6.47 7.17 -27.96
N ASP A 11 -6.03 7.58 -29.15
CA ASP A 11 -5.01 6.87 -29.94
C ASP A 11 -3.59 7.02 -29.34
N LYS A 12 -3.43 7.86 -28.31
CA LYS A 12 -2.15 8.10 -27.62
C LYS A 12 -2.10 7.52 -26.21
N VAL A 13 -3.12 6.79 -25.78
CA VAL A 13 -3.12 6.10 -24.49
C VAL A 13 -3.48 4.64 -24.69
N ARG A 14 -2.69 3.75 -24.08
CA ARG A 14 -2.90 2.31 -24.15
C ARG A 14 -2.96 1.71 -22.75
N VAL A 15 -3.97 0.88 -22.53
CA VAL A 15 -4.03 0.01 -21.36
C VAL A 15 -3.39 -1.33 -21.70
N VAL A 16 -2.46 -1.78 -20.89
CA VAL A 16 -1.81 -3.09 -21.05
C VAL A 16 -2.15 -3.94 -19.83
N VAL A 17 -2.79 -5.07 -20.07
CA VAL A 17 -3.24 -5.99 -19.02
C VAL A 17 -2.31 -7.20 -18.98
N LEU A 18 -1.72 -7.47 -17.82
CA LEU A 18 -0.73 -8.52 -17.64
C LEU A 18 -1.30 -9.68 -16.83
N ASN A 19 -0.89 -10.90 -17.17
CA ASN A 19 -1.13 -12.06 -16.33
C ASN A 19 0.08 -12.28 -15.42
N THR A 20 0.11 -11.57 -14.29
CA THR A 20 1.18 -11.71 -13.30
C THR A 20 1.05 -12.96 -12.43
N ASN A 21 -0.01 -13.78 -12.61
CA ASN A 21 -0.12 -15.08 -11.95
C ASN A 21 0.96 -16.06 -12.43
N PHE A 22 1.52 -15.85 -13.62
CA PHE A 22 2.70 -16.60 -14.07
C PHE A 22 3.91 -16.39 -13.17
N TYR A 23 4.01 -15.22 -12.52
CA TYR A 23 5.17 -14.87 -11.72
C TYR A 23 5.03 -15.32 -10.26
N TYR A 24 3.86 -15.84 -9.89
CA TYR A 24 3.55 -16.19 -8.51
C TYR A 24 4.47 -17.28 -7.95
N MET A 25 4.91 -17.13 -6.70
CA MET A 25 5.85 -18.03 -6.06
C MET A 25 5.30 -19.45 -5.89
N TYR A 26 3.98 -19.59 -5.74
CA TYR A 26 3.28 -20.88 -5.66
C TYR A 26 2.69 -21.34 -7.00
N ASN A 27 3.05 -20.69 -8.11
CA ASN A 27 2.74 -21.23 -9.42
C ASN A 27 3.78 -22.29 -9.79
N ASP A 28 3.37 -23.54 -9.65
CA ASP A 28 4.21 -24.73 -9.88
C ASP A 28 3.93 -25.39 -11.26
N VAL A 29 3.32 -24.65 -12.19
CA VAL A 29 3.20 -25.12 -13.58
C VAL A 29 4.59 -25.43 -14.13
N SER A 30 4.78 -26.67 -14.57
CA SER A 30 6.04 -27.13 -15.16
C SER A 30 6.34 -26.38 -16.45
N GLY A 31 7.60 -26.02 -16.67
CA GLY A 31 8.05 -25.48 -17.96
C GLY A 31 7.80 -23.99 -18.19
N LEU A 32 7.41 -23.21 -17.16
CA LEU A 32 7.27 -21.75 -17.30
C LEU A 32 8.58 -21.05 -17.72
N GLY A 33 9.74 -21.63 -17.41
CA GLY A 33 11.03 -21.12 -17.86
C GLY A 33 11.36 -19.71 -17.35
N LYS A 34 12.21 -18.99 -18.10
CA LYS A 34 12.61 -17.61 -17.75
C LYS A 34 11.61 -16.55 -18.19
N ASP A 35 10.80 -16.84 -19.20
CA ASP A 35 9.77 -15.95 -19.73
C ASP A 35 8.44 -16.71 -19.94
N PRO A 36 7.63 -16.84 -18.88
CA PRO A 36 6.37 -17.55 -18.94
C PRO A 36 5.43 -16.99 -20.01
N ALA A 37 5.03 -17.86 -20.95
CA ALA A 37 4.20 -17.49 -22.12
C ALA A 37 4.79 -16.37 -23.00
N GLY A 38 6.09 -16.10 -22.91
CA GLY A 38 6.74 -15.00 -23.66
C GLY A 38 6.28 -13.61 -23.21
N GLN A 39 5.67 -13.47 -22.04
CA GLN A 39 5.01 -12.23 -21.61
C GLN A 39 6.00 -11.09 -21.38
N PHE A 40 7.22 -11.35 -20.91
CA PHE A 40 8.24 -10.30 -20.77
C PHE A 40 8.74 -9.80 -22.12
N ALA A 41 9.06 -10.70 -23.06
CA ALA A 41 9.45 -10.31 -24.40
C ALA A 41 8.34 -9.55 -25.12
N TRP A 42 7.10 -10.02 -25.00
CA TRP A 42 5.92 -9.33 -25.53
C TRP A 42 5.73 -7.94 -24.88
N LEU A 43 5.86 -7.83 -23.56
CA LEU A 43 5.71 -6.56 -22.85
C LEU A 43 6.79 -5.56 -23.28
N ASP A 44 8.05 -5.99 -23.38
CA ASP A 44 9.16 -5.16 -23.87
C ASP A 44 8.85 -4.63 -25.28
N SER A 45 8.36 -5.49 -26.18
CA SER A 45 7.96 -5.10 -27.54
C SER A 45 6.81 -4.09 -27.55
N VAL A 46 5.76 -4.32 -26.76
CA VAL A 46 4.61 -3.40 -26.65
C VAL A 46 5.03 -2.04 -26.12
N LEU A 47 5.82 -2.00 -25.04
CA LEU A 47 6.27 -0.75 -24.42
C LEU A 47 7.27 0.00 -25.30
N SER A 48 8.15 -0.72 -26.01
CA SER A 48 9.08 -0.13 -26.98
C SER A 48 8.32 0.54 -28.12
N ASN A 49 7.34 -0.15 -28.72
CA ASN A 49 6.51 0.39 -29.79
C ASN A 49 5.72 1.61 -29.33
N ALA A 50 5.08 1.53 -28.16
CA ALA A 50 4.37 2.66 -27.55
C ALA A 50 5.30 3.87 -27.32
N SER A 51 6.52 3.64 -26.85
CA SER A 51 7.54 4.68 -26.67
C SER A 51 7.87 5.37 -27.99
N THR A 52 8.13 4.60 -29.06
CA THR A 52 8.39 5.13 -30.41
C THR A 52 7.21 5.93 -30.96
N ASN A 53 5.98 5.51 -30.66
CA ASN A 53 4.78 6.20 -31.11
C ASN A 53 4.38 7.39 -30.23
N GLY A 54 5.08 7.66 -29.13
CA GLY A 54 4.73 8.71 -28.18
C GLY A 54 3.40 8.44 -27.45
N GLU A 55 3.08 7.17 -27.20
CA GLU A 55 1.93 6.75 -26.42
C GLU A 55 2.22 6.80 -24.92
N LYS A 56 1.16 6.89 -24.12
CA LYS A 56 1.16 6.75 -22.66
C LYS A 56 0.52 5.44 -22.25
N ILE A 57 1.04 4.82 -21.19
CA ILE A 57 0.70 3.47 -20.77
C ILE A 57 0.07 3.46 -19.38
N HIS A 58 -1.03 2.73 -19.26
CA HIS A 58 -1.60 2.28 -17.99
C HIS A 58 -1.41 0.77 -17.88
N LEU A 59 -0.68 0.30 -16.86
CA LEU A 59 -0.50 -1.15 -16.64
C LEU A 59 -1.52 -1.65 -15.62
N ILE A 60 -2.20 -2.74 -15.92
CA ILE A 60 -3.13 -3.40 -15.00
C ILE A 60 -2.70 -4.84 -14.80
N PHE A 61 -2.60 -5.27 -13.54
CA PHE A 61 -2.17 -6.64 -13.22
C PHE A 61 -2.60 -7.08 -11.82
N HIS A 62 -2.78 -8.38 -11.60
CA HIS A 62 -3.33 -8.89 -10.34
C HIS A 62 -2.33 -8.86 -9.17
N ILE A 63 -1.24 -9.60 -9.28
CA ILE A 63 -0.19 -9.73 -8.27
C ILE A 63 0.87 -8.67 -8.52
N HIS A 64 1.27 -7.94 -7.49
CA HIS A 64 2.29 -6.89 -7.57
C HIS A 64 3.69 -7.39 -7.17
N PRO A 65 4.77 -6.79 -7.71
CA PRO A 65 6.14 -7.06 -7.27
C PRO A 65 6.41 -6.47 -5.87
N GLY A 66 7.58 -6.76 -5.32
CA GLY A 66 8.01 -6.28 -4.01
C GLY A 66 7.35 -7.00 -2.84
N TYR A 67 7.64 -6.51 -1.62
CA TYR A 67 7.09 -7.05 -0.38
C TYR A 67 5.68 -6.53 -0.08
N LEU A 68 4.95 -7.32 0.71
CA LEU A 68 3.79 -6.84 1.45
C LEU A 68 4.24 -5.84 2.53
N GLY A 69 3.44 -4.80 2.79
CA GLY A 69 3.83 -3.76 3.75
C GLY A 69 3.74 -4.17 5.22
N SER A 70 3.01 -5.24 5.54
CA SER A 70 2.73 -5.65 6.92
C SER A 70 3.57 -6.84 7.40
N ASN A 71 4.45 -7.38 6.56
CA ASN A 71 5.26 -8.56 6.83
C ASN A 71 6.35 -8.72 5.75
N ARG A 72 7.32 -9.60 5.97
CA ARG A 72 8.39 -9.90 4.99
C ARG A 72 7.98 -10.99 3.98
N ILE A 73 6.74 -10.95 3.48
CA ILE A 73 6.26 -11.87 2.44
C ILE A 73 6.23 -11.13 1.10
N TYR A 74 6.62 -11.83 0.04
CA TYR A 74 6.51 -11.38 -1.34
C TYR A 74 5.88 -12.49 -2.19
N TRP A 75 5.37 -12.12 -3.36
CA TRP A 75 4.60 -13.06 -4.19
C TRP A 75 5.23 -13.38 -5.53
N PHE A 76 6.07 -12.51 -6.09
CA PHE A 76 6.80 -12.85 -7.30
C PHE A 76 7.96 -13.78 -6.97
N LYS A 77 8.25 -14.74 -7.86
CA LYS A 77 9.55 -15.42 -7.81
C LYS A 77 10.65 -14.36 -8.02
N PRO A 78 11.76 -14.39 -7.26
CA PRO A 78 12.79 -13.35 -7.31
C PRO A 78 13.29 -12.99 -8.71
N ALA A 79 13.53 -13.99 -9.56
CA ALA A 79 13.97 -13.77 -10.93
C ALA A 79 12.97 -12.96 -11.77
N TYR A 80 11.66 -13.20 -11.59
CA TYR A 80 10.61 -12.48 -12.30
C TYR A 80 10.41 -11.07 -11.75
N ASN A 81 10.58 -10.87 -10.44
CA ASN A 81 10.56 -9.55 -9.80
C ASN A 81 11.61 -8.62 -10.42
N VAL A 82 12.85 -9.10 -10.57
CA VAL A 82 13.94 -8.35 -11.20
C VAL A 82 13.59 -7.95 -12.63
N VAL A 83 13.19 -8.91 -13.48
CA VAL A 83 12.89 -8.63 -14.89
C VAL A 83 11.72 -7.64 -15.04
N PHE A 84 10.65 -7.83 -14.27
CA PHE A 84 9.51 -6.93 -14.27
C PHE A 84 9.89 -5.50 -13.88
N ASN A 85 10.63 -5.35 -12.77
CA ASN A 85 11.06 -4.05 -12.27
C ASN A 85 11.97 -3.33 -13.27
N GLU A 86 12.87 -4.05 -13.94
CA GLU A 86 13.74 -3.48 -14.98
C GLU A 86 12.95 -2.97 -16.20
N LEU A 87 11.92 -3.69 -16.65
CA LEU A 87 11.03 -3.20 -17.71
C LEU A 87 10.30 -1.93 -17.28
N CYS A 88 9.76 -1.90 -16.06
CA CYS A 88 9.11 -0.71 -15.53
C CYS A 88 10.07 0.49 -15.47
N ARG A 89 11.32 0.30 -15.01
CA ARG A 89 12.36 1.36 -14.98
C ARG A 89 12.78 1.82 -16.37
N ARG A 90 12.84 0.90 -17.34
CA ARG A 90 13.21 1.22 -18.72
C ARG A 90 12.17 2.11 -19.37
N TYR A 91 10.88 1.81 -19.18
CA TYR A 91 9.77 2.50 -19.83
C TYR A 91 9.00 3.47 -18.92
N ALA A 92 9.56 3.83 -17.76
CA ALA A 92 8.89 4.69 -16.78
C ALA A 92 8.41 6.04 -17.35
N SER A 93 9.08 6.60 -18.36
CA SER A 93 8.69 7.88 -18.98
C SER A 93 7.35 7.84 -19.72
N ILE A 94 6.89 6.66 -20.14
CA ILE A 94 5.60 6.48 -20.81
C ILE A 94 4.54 5.88 -19.90
N ILE A 95 4.90 5.28 -18.78
CA ILE A 95 3.95 4.71 -17.81
C ILE A 95 3.35 5.83 -16.97
N VAL A 96 2.04 6.05 -17.09
CA VAL A 96 1.29 7.06 -16.32
C VAL A 96 0.99 6.54 -14.92
N GLY A 97 0.58 5.27 -14.83
CA GLY A 97 0.23 4.62 -13.58
C GLY A 97 0.08 3.11 -13.75
N MET A 98 0.21 2.40 -12.63
CA MET A 98 0.03 0.96 -12.56
C MET A 98 -1.03 0.63 -11.51
N TYR A 99 -1.91 -0.31 -11.80
CA TYR A 99 -3.07 -0.64 -10.96
C TYR A 99 -3.10 -2.12 -10.65
N THR A 100 -3.18 -2.46 -9.37
CA THR A 100 -3.03 -3.84 -8.93
C THR A 100 -3.84 -4.15 -7.67
N GLY A 101 -3.83 -5.42 -7.24
CA GLY A 101 -4.60 -5.90 -6.12
C GLY A 101 -3.86 -7.01 -5.37
N HIS A 102 -4.51 -8.17 -5.22
CA HIS A 102 -4.00 -9.40 -4.58
C HIS A 102 -3.72 -9.31 -3.07
N SER A 103 -3.10 -8.24 -2.57
CA SER A 103 -2.84 -8.04 -1.13
C SER A 103 -4.10 -7.73 -0.31
N HIS A 104 -5.19 -7.36 -0.99
CA HIS A 104 -6.48 -7.00 -0.41
C HIS A 104 -6.38 -5.79 0.54
N THR A 105 -5.31 -5.00 0.47
CA THR A 105 -5.07 -3.83 1.34
C THR A 105 -4.85 -2.59 0.49
N ASP A 106 -5.25 -1.42 1.00
CA ASP A 106 -4.99 -0.14 0.35
C ASP A 106 -3.53 0.28 0.54
N THR A 107 -2.75 0.31 -0.54
CA THR A 107 -1.38 0.81 -0.47
C THR A 107 -0.90 1.32 -1.83
N PHE A 108 0.29 1.89 -1.87
CA PHE A 108 0.98 2.27 -3.10
C PHE A 108 2.43 1.80 -3.07
N ARG A 109 3.08 1.79 -4.23
CA ARG A 109 4.48 1.42 -4.40
C ARG A 109 5.15 2.45 -5.29
N LEU A 110 6.40 2.77 -4.99
CA LEU A 110 7.25 3.61 -5.82
C LEU A 110 8.32 2.76 -6.51
N ILE A 111 8.66 3.14 -7.73
CA ILE A 111 9.75 2.56 -8.49
C ILE A 111 10.81 3.64 -8.66
N TYR A 112 12.04 3.33 -8.27
CA TYR A 112 13.16 4.25 -8.40
C TYR A 112 14.10 3.85 -9.53
N LYS A 113 14.73 4.87 -10.11
CA LYS A 113 15.86 4.75 -11.04
C LYS A 113 16.84 5.88 -10.72
N ASN A 114 18.09 5.55 -10.46
CA ASN A 114 19.15 6.51 -10.10
C ASN A 114 18.74 7.43 -8.92
N GLY A 115 18.14 6.85 -7.87
CA GLY A 115 17.72 7.56 -6.66
C GLY A 115 16.51 8.50 -6.83
N LYS A 116 15.80 8.46 -7.97
CA LYS A 116 14.60 9.27 -8.21
C LYS A 116 13.38 8.40 -8.43
N PRO A 117 12.19 8.78 -7.91
CA PRO A 117 10.96 8.05 -8.18
C PRO A 117 10.56 8.29 -9.64
N VAL A 118 10.42 7.22 -10.41
CA VAL A 118 10.14 7.28 -11.86
C VAL A 118 8.78 6.71 -12.24
N ALA A 119 8.21 5.81 -11.43
CA ALA A 119 6.86 5.30 -11.63
C ALA A 119 6.22 4.93 -10.29
N SER A 120 4.91 4.73 -10.30
CA SER A 120 4.14 4.35 -9.11
C SER A 120 3.08 3.31 -9.43
N MET A 121 2.74 2.50 -8.42
CA MET A 121 1.65 1.53 -8.46
C MET A 121 0.63 1.86 -7.37
N LEU A 122 -0.65 1.85 -7.73
CA LEU A 122 -1.77 1.93 -6.81
C LEU A 122 -2.31 0.51 -6.57
N VAL A 123 -2.20 0.05 -5.34
CA VAL A 123 -2.70 -1.26 -4.89
C VAL A 123 -4.07 -1.06 -4.26
N ALA A 124 -5.11 -1.61 -4.87
CA ALA A 124 -6.47 -1.47 -4.39
C ALA A 124 -6.81 -2.54 -3.33
N PRO A 125 -7.65 -2.20 -2.32
CA PRO A 125 -8.22 -3.19 -1.42
C PRO A 125 -9.22 -4.08 -2.16
N SER A 126 -9.69 -5.14 -1.49
CA SER A 126 -10.66 -6.08 -2.05
C SER A 126 -12.09 -5.78 -1.63
N VAL A 127 -13.05 -6.19 -2.45
CA VAL A 127 -14.45 -6.28 -2.03
C VAL A 127 -14.64 -7.38 -0.98
N THR A 128 -13.94 -8.51 -1.10
CA THR A 128 -14.04 -9.54 -0.06
C THR A 128 -13.40 -9.07 1.25
N PRO A 129 -14.08 -9.21 2.41
CA PRO A 129 -13.50 -8.96 3.73
C PRO A 129 -12.68 -10.16 4.23
N TRP A 130 -12.50 -11.20 3.40
CA TRP A 130 -11.88 -12.45 3.80
C TRP A 130 -10.48 -12.25 4.37
N ARG A 131 -10.22 -12.95 5.48
CA ARG A 131 -8.92 -12.98 6.15
C ARG A 131 -8.15 -14.21 5.71
N ALA A 132 -7.15 -13.97 4.86
CA ALA A 132 -6.31 -15.02 4.32
C ALA A 132 -5.42 -15.64 5.40
N ARG A 133 -5.13 -16.94 5.28
CA ARG A 133 -3.99 -17.53 5.97
C ARG A 133 -2.73 -17.26 5.15
N ILE A 134 -1.72 -16.71 5.80
CA ILE A 134 -0.40 -16.45 5.22
C ILE A 134 0.65 -17.40 5.83
N PRO A 135 1.82 -17.58 5.17
CA PRO A 135 2.96 -18.33 5.73
C PRO A 135 3.18 -18.07 7.23
N GLY A 136 3.42 -19.14 7.98
CA GLY A 136 3.47 -19.10 9.45
C GLY A 136 2.10 -19.22 10.13
N ASN A 137 1.05 -19.63 9.40
CA ASN A 137 -0.31 -19.88 9.88
C ASN A 137 -0.98 -18.68 10.57
N ARG A 138 -0.59 -17.46 10.17
CA ARG A 138 -1.16 -16.21 10.66
C ARG A 138 -2.35 -15.82 9.78
N LEU A 139 -3.36 -15.19 10.37
CA LEU A 139 -4.44 -14.56 9.61
C LEU A 139 -4.05 -13.13 9.26
N THR A 140 -4.39 -12.71 8.03
CA THR A 140 -4.27 -11.31 7.67
C THR A 140 -5.20 -10.44 8.55
N PRO A 141 -4.89 -9.14 8.71
CA PRO A 141 -5.75 -8.21 9.44
C PRO A 141 -7.16 -8.17 8.84
N ALA A 142 -8.14 -7.88 9.71
CA ALA A 142 -9.51 -7.60 9.29
C ALA A 142 -9.53 -6.41 8.33
N ARG A 143 -10.48 -6.43 7.39
CA ARG A 143 -10.68 -5.36 6.41
C ARG A 143 -12.16 -5.26 6.05
N ASN A 144 -12.61 -4.06 5.71
CA ASN A 144 -13.91 -3.89 5.08
C ASN A 144 -13.82 -4.12 3.57
N PRO A 145 -14.94 -4.44 2.91
CA PRO A 145 -15.05 -4.33 1.45
C PRO A 145 -14.68 -2.93 0.97
N GLY A 146 -13.87 -2.84 -0.07
CA GLY A 146 -13.45 -1.58 -0.68
C GLY A 146 -13.60 -1.54 -2.20
N ILE A 147 -13.95 -0.38 -2.75
CA ILE A 147 -13.92 -0.07 -4.19
C ILE A 147 -13.25 1.28 -4.42
N ARG A 148 -12.56 1.44 -5.55
CA ARG A 148 -11.75 2.62 -5.84
C ARG A 148 -12.15 3.26 -7.15
N ARG A 149 -12.16 4.60 -7.16
CA ARG A 149 -12.24 5.43 -8.36
C ARG A 149 -10.95 6.21 -8.52
N VAL A 150 -10.27 6.05 -9.65
CA VAL A 150 -9.08 6.84 -10.01
C VAL A 150 -9.50 7.94 -10.97
N MET A 151 -9.24 9.19 -10.61
CA MET A 151 -9.56 10.37 -11.41
C MET A 151 -8.34 10.78 -12.22
N MET A 152 -8.54 11.15 -13.48
CA MET A 152 -7.47 11.51 -14.42
C MET A 152 -7.88 12.70 -15.28
N THR A 153 -6.91 13.30 -15.95
CA THR A 153 -7.17 14.24 -17.05
C THR A 153 -7.99 13.57 -18.15
N SER A 154 -8.72 14.36 -18.95
CA SER A 154 -9.57 13.84 -20.04
C SER A 154 -8.78 13.11 -21.14
N ASP A 155 -7.48 13.37 -21.24
CA ASP A 155 -6.56 12.67 -22.14
C ASP A 155 -5.89 11.45 -21.47
N TYR A 156 -6.25 11.12 -20.23
CA TYR A 156 -5.72 10.01 -19.43
C TYR A 156 -4.19 10.02 -19.22
N THR A 157 -3.51 11.15 -19.43
CA THR A 157 -2.04 11.23 -19.32
C THR A 157 -1.55 11.58 -17.92
N ARG A 158 -2.45 11.96 -17.01
CA ARG A 158 -2.10 12.38 -15.65
C ARG A 158 -3.16 11.95 -14.63
N LEU A 159 -2.69 11.41 -13.51
CA LEU A 159 -3.51 11.09 -12.34
C LEU A 159 -3.85 12.37 -11.57
N LEU A 160 -5.13 12.60 -11.33
CA LEU A 160 -5.62 13.78 -10.61
C LEU A 160 -5.91 13.45 -9.16
N ASP A 161 -6.59 12.34 -8.87
CA ASP A 161 -6.96 11.98 -7.50
C ASP A 161 -7.38 10.52 -7.41
N VAL A 162 -7.52 10.00 -6.19
CA VAL A 162 -8.07 8.68 -5.90
C VAL A 162 -9.15 8.83 -4.84
N GLU A 163 -10.37 8.40 -5.15
CA GLU A 163 -11.45 8.25 -4.19
C GLU A 163 -11.58 6.78 -3.82
N GLN A 164 -11.38 6.48 -2.55
CA GLN A 164 -11.59 5.16 -2.00
C GLN A 164 -12.94 5.14 -1.29
N TYR A 165 -13.74 4.11 -1.57
CA TYR A 165 -15.00 3.85 -0.89
C TYR A 165 -14.90 2.52 -0.15
N TYR A 166 -15.67 2.39 0.92
CA TYR A 166 -15.72 1.17 1.71
C TYR A 166 -17.14 0.92 2.25
N LEU A 167 -17.42 -0.34 2.56
CA LEU A 167 -18.64 -0.75 3.25
C LEU A 167 -18.29 -1.07 4.71
N PRO A 168 -18.74 -0.31 5.72
CA PRO A 168 -18.54 -0.67 7.13
C PRO A 168 -19.31 -1.96 7.45
N LEU A 169 -18.64 -3.11 7.29
CA LEU A 169 -19.31 -4.41 7.21
C LEU A 169 -20.03 -4.79 8.50
N ALA A 170 -19.49 -4.41 9.66
CA ALA A 170 -20.14 -4.66 10.94
C ALA A 170 -21.48 -3.90 11.05
N GLU A 171 -21.48 -2.61 10.68
CA GLU A 171 -22.67 -1.75 10.66
C GLU A 171 -23.70 -2.25 9.63
N ALA A 172 -23.23 -2.64 8.45
CA ALA A 172 -24.08 -3.18 7.39
C ALA A 172 -24.79 -4.47 7.83
N ASN A 173 -24.07 -5.40 8.46
CA ASN A 173 -24.64 -6.64 8.98
C ASN A 173 -25.60 -6.42 10.15
N GLU A 174 -25.32 -5.46 11.04
CA GLU A 174 -26.18 -5.13 12.17
C GLU A 174 -27.52 -4.52 11.71
N ARG A 175 -27.49 -3.66 10.69
CA ARG A 175 -28.68 -2.97 10.18
C ARG A 175 -29.40 -3.72 9.05
N GLY A 176 -28.73 -4.66 8.39
CA GLY A 176 -29.24 -5.32 7.18
C GLY A 176 -29.30 -4.40 5.95
N VAL A 177 -28.44 -3.37 5.87
CA VAL A 177 -28.42 -2.39 4.79
C VAL A 177 -26.98 -2.14 4.33
N ASP A 178 -26.75 -2.29 3.04
CA ASP A 178 -25.43 -2.09 2.43
C ASP A 178 -25.22 -0.62 2.01
N GLU A 179 -24.78 0.22 2.96
CA GLU A 179 -24.46 1.63 2.70
C GLU A 179 -22.95 1.84 2.47
N TRP A 180 -22.54 1.93 1.21
CA TRP A 180 -21.17 2.28 0.83
C TRP A 180 -20.87 3.75 1.11
N LYS A 181 -19.74 4.04 1.76
CA LYS A 181 -19.33 5.37 2.18
C LYS A 181 -18.02 5.76 1.50
N LEU A 182 -17.85 7.06 1.19
CA LEU A 182 -16.55 7.59 0.82
C LEU A 182 -15.61 7.43 2.03
N GLU A 183 -14.51 6.72 1.83
CA GLU A 183 -13.47 6.52 2.84
C GLU A 183 -12.57 7.75 2.91
N TYR A 184 -11.98 8.11 1.77
CA TYR A 184 -11.10 9.27 1.62
C TYR A 184 -11.00 9.71 0.16
N SER A 185 -10.64 10.97 -0.05
CA SER A 185 -10.08 11.49 -1.30
C SER A 185 -8.59 11.72 -1.07
N PHE A 186 -7.73 11.15 -1.91
CA PHE A 186 -6.28 11.18 -1.73
C PHE A 186 -5.74 12.61 -1.60
N THR A 187 -6.12 13.49 -2.53
CA THR A 187 -5.70 14.90 -2.52
C THR A 187 -6.19 15.64 -1.28
N LYS A 188 -7.46 15.47 -0.91
CA LYS A 188 -8.06 16.14 0.24
C LYS A 188 -7.49 15.67 1.57
N ASN A 189 -7.40 14.36 1.77
CA ASN A 189 -7.00 13.77 3.06
C ASN A 189 -5.50 13.91 3.33
N TYR A 190 -4.66 13.87 2.29
CA TYR A 190 -3.21 14.03 2.44
C TYR A 190 -2.69 15.44 2.11
N GLY A 191 -3.56 16.37 1.72
CA GLY A 191 -3.18 17.75 1.39
C GLY A 191 -2.28 17.86 0.15
N LEU A 192 -2.49 16.98 -0.83
CA LEU A 192 -1.67 16.88 -2.04
C LEU A 192 -2.40 17.44 -3.26
N LYS A 193 -1.65 17.94 -4.23
CA LYS A 193 -2.19 18.57 -5.45
C LYS A 193 -2.75 17.58 -6.46
N ASP A 194 -2.24 16.35 -6.47
CA ASP A 194 -2.61 15.30 -7.40
C ASP A 194 -2.15 13.93 -6.88
N ALA A 195 -2.47 12.86 -7.61
CA ALA A 195 -2.03 11.49 -7.31
C ALA A 195 -0.86 11.02 -8.20
N THR A 196 -0.02 11.95 -8.69
CA THR A 196 1.15 11.58 -9.51
C THR A 196 2.24 10.92 -8.67
N THR A 197 3.19 10.23 -9.33
CA THR A 197 4.39 9.66 -8.69
C THR A 197 5.14 10.68 -7.84
N ALA A 198 5.21 11.95 -8.25
CA ALA A 198 5.85 13.00 -7.47
C ALA A 198 5.10 13.32 -6.17
N SER A 199 3.77 13.39 -6.21
CA SER A 199 2.96 13.61 -5.01
C SER A 199 2.95 12.39 -4.08
N LEU A 200 3.00 11.16 -4.62
CA LEU A 200 3.18 9.94 -3.83
C LEU A 200 4.56 9.89 -3.16
N GLN A 201 5.62 10.38 -3.81
CA GLN A 201 6.93 10.58 -3.16
C GLN A 201 6.83 11.58 -2.00
N THR A 202 6.19 12.73 -2.21
CA THR A 202 6.00 13.72 -1.14
C THR A 202 5.26 13.11 0.06
N LEU A 203 4.26 12.26 -0.20
CA LEU A 203 3.56 11.54 0.87
C LEU A 203 4.47 10.56 1.61
N LEU A 204 5.29 9.78 0.90
CA LEU A 204 6.25 8.88 1.52
C LEU A 204 7.28 9.64 2.37
N ASP A 205 7.74 10.81 1.90
CA ASP A 205 8.68 11.64 2.67
C ASP A 205 8.03 12.17 3.96
N ASP A 206 6.76 12.57 3.91
CA ASP A 206 5.99 12.89 5.10
C ASP A 206 5.86 11.67 6.03
N PHE A 207 5.54 10.50 5.49
CA PHE A 207 5.46 9.25 6.26
C PHE A 207 6.77 8.88 6.95
N LYS A 208 7.94 9.33 6.47
CA LYS A 208 9.22 9.08 7.14
C LYS A 208 9.47 9.99 8.34
N GLY A 209 8.67 11.05 8.53
CA GLY A 209 8.72 11.90 9.71
C GLY A 209 8.41 11.15 11.01
N THR A 210 8.95 11.63 12.13
CA THR A 210 8.90 10.97 13.45
C THR A 210 7.48 10.79 14.02
N ARG A 211 6.52 11.62 13.60
CA ARG A 211 5.10 11.59 14.01
C ARG A 211 4.17 12.04 12.88
N SER A 212 4.18 11.32 11.76
CA SER A 212 3.31 11.65 10.63
C SER A 212 1.87 11.19 10.89
N THR A 213 0.98 12.17 11.04
CA THR A 213 -0.47 11.95 11.10
C THR A 213 -1.02 11.39 9.79
N ASN A 214 -0.37 11.68 8.66
CA ASN A 214 -0.75 11.08 7.38
C ASN A 214 -0.43 9.58 7.34
N PHE A 215 0.67 9.13 7.96
CA PHE A 215 0.91 7.70 8.08
C PHE A 215 -0.14 7.02 8.96
N ASP A 216 -0.55 7.65 10.07
CA ASP A 216 -1.58 7.09 10.94
C ASP A 216 -2.92 6.95 10.20
N GLN A 217 -3.28 7.96 9.39
CA GLN A 217 -4.43 7.89 8.48
C GLN A 217 -4.25 6.76 7.45
N TYR A 218 -3.11 6.70 6.77
CA TYR A 218 -2.78 5.66 5.81
C TYR A 218 -2.88 4.24 6.40
N TYR A 219 -2.37 4.04 7.61
CA TYR A 219 -2.43 2.75 8.28
C TYR A 219 -3.89 2.34 8.58
N THR A 220 -4.73 3.31 8.93
CA THR A 220 -6.17 3.07 9.11
C THR A 220 -6.83 2.68 7.77
N PHE A 221 -6.56 3.44 6.71
CA PHE A 221 -7.09 3.16 5.36
C PHE A 221 -6.53 1.88 4.73
N ASN A 222 -5.32 1.44 5.10
CA ASN A 222 -4.73 0.19 4.60
C ASN A 222 -5.65 -1.03 4.83
N SER A 223 -6.45 -0.97 5.89
CA SER A 223 -7.45 -1.98 6.28
C SER A 223 -8.89 -1.62 5.89
N ALA A 224 -9.09 -0.60 5.06
CA ALA A 224 -10.40 -0.04 4.73
C ALA A 224 -11.22 0.33 5.99
N ASN A 225 -10.61 1.02 6.96
CA ASN A 225 -11.25 1.40 8.25
C ASN A 225 -11.82 0.23 9.05
N ALA A 226 -11.29 -0.99 8.90
CA ALA A 226 -11.76 -2.11 9.69
C ALA A 226 -11.33 -1.96 11.15
N GLN A 227 -12.32 -1.87 12.04
CA GLN A 227 -12.07 -1.89 13.48
C GLN A 227 -11.60 -3.29 13.91
N THR A 228 -10.51 -3.34 14.67
CA THR A 228 -10.09 -4.57 15.34
C THR A 228 -10.33 -4.40 16.84
N LYS A 229 -10.72 -5.49 17.53
CA LYS A 229 -10.97 -5.45 18.99
C LYS A 229 -9.81 -4.92 19.83
N SER A 230 -8.61 -4.81 19.24
CA SER A 230 -7.39 -4.42 19.95
C SER A 230 -6.85 -3.05 19.53
N ASN A 231 -7.37 -2.41 18.45
CA ASN A 231 -6.89 -1.14 17.87
C ASN A 231 -5.39 -0.87 18.13
N VAL A 232 -4.54 -1.88 17.87
CA VAL A 232 -3.13 -1.78 18.24
C VAL A 232 -2.49 -0.79 17.28
N PRO A 233 -1.90 0.31 17.78
CA PRO A 233 -1.15 1.21 16.94
C PRO A 233 -0.04 0.45 16.20
N CYS A 234 0.23 0.84 14.95
CA CYS A 234 1.34 0.28 14.19
C CYS A 234 2.64 0.55 14.96
N SER A 235 3.29 -0.50 15.45
CA SER A 235 4.58 -0.40 16.14
C SER A 235 5.64 0.21 15.24
N CYS A 236 6.79 0.63 15.81
CA CYS A 236 7.93 1.08 15.02
C CYS A 236 8.34 0.06 13.95
N GLU A 237 8.35 -1.23 14.28
CA GLU A 237 8.63 -2.31 13.33
C GLU A 237 7.57 -2.39 12.22
N CYS A 238 6.29 -2.36 12.59
CA CYS A 238 5.18 -2.31 11.63
C CYS A 238 5.34 -1.12 10.67
N ARG A 239 5.65 0.08 11.21
CA ARG A 239 5.84 1.29 10.41
C ARG A 239 6.96 1.10 9.40
N ASN A 240 8.10 0.58 9.83
CA ASN A 240 9.26 0.37 8.98
C ASN A 240 8.97 -0.61 7.84
N LEU A 241 8.26 -1.72 8.12
CA LEU A 241 7.84 -2.66 7.08
C LEU A 241 6.98 -1.98 6.00
N HIS A 242 6.04 -1.11 6.40
CA HIS A 242 5.21 -0.38 5.44
C HIS A 242 6.06 0.61 4.62
N LEU A 243 6.93 1.39 5.27
CA LEU A 243 7.80 2.37 4.59
C LEU A 243 8.73 1.69 3.59
N CYS A 244 9.44 0.64 4.02
CA CYS A 244 10.37 -0.09 3.17
C CYS A 244 9.66 -0.76 1.99
N ALA A 245 8.49 -1.36 2.20
CA ALA A 245 7.72 -1.97 1.11
C ALA A 245 7.16 -0.94 0.12
N ILE A 246 6.80 0.27 0.56
CA ILE A 246 6.37 1.35 -0.34
C ILE A 246 7.53 1.83 -1.20
N GLU A 247 8.72 1.99 -0.61
CA GLU A 247 9.89 2.59 -1.25
C GLU A 247 10.69 1.62 -2.13
N TYR A 248 10.86 0.37 -1.68
CA TYR A 248 11.77 -0.60 -2.27
C TYR A 248 11.01 -1.83 -2.80
N ILE A 249 10.93 -1.92 -4.13
CA ILE A 249 10.30 -3.05 -4.83
C ILE A 249 11.29 -4.17 -5.19
N ASP A 250 12.60 -3.92 -5.11
CA ASP A 250 13.61 -4.96 -5.20
C ASP A 250 13.83 -5.57 -3.83
N TYR A 251 13.98 -6.89 -3.80
CA TYR A 251 13.96 -7.62 -2.54
C TYR A 251 15.15 -7.29 -1.64
N ASP A 252 16.37 -7.26 -2.20
CA ASP A 252 17.59 -7.01 -1.44
C ASP A 252 17.61 -5.60 -0.83
N ASP A 253 17.12 -4.60 -1.57
CA ASP A 253 17.03 -3.21 -1.09
C ASP A 253 15.99 -3.08 0.03
N CYS A 254 14.82 -3.74 -0.11
CA CYS A 254 13.80 -3.74 0.91
C CYS A 254 14.27 -4.44 2.20
N GLU A 255 14.97 -5.57 2.07
CA GLU A 255 15.56 -6.26 3.23
C GLU A 255 16.61 -5.39 3.92
N THR A 256 17.51 -4.77 3.14
CA THR A 256 18.50 -3.82 3.67
C THR A 256 17.83 -2.66 4.40
N CYS A 257 16.74 -2.11 3.85
CA CYS A 257 15.94 -1.07 4.50
C CYS A 257 15.42 -1.56 5.86
N ASN A 258 14.77 -2.73 5.87
CA ASN A 258 14.18 -3.33 7.06
C ASN A 258 15.22 -3.65 8.14
N GLU A 259 16.45 -4.04 7.77
CA GLU A 259 17.54 -4.29 8.72
C GLU A 259 18.10 -3.00 9.34
N ARG A 260 18.26 -1.94 8.55
CA ARG A 260 18.74 -0.64 9.05
C ARG A 260 17.76 -0.02 10.04
N THR A 261 16.47 -0.25 9.82
CA THR A 261 15.39 0.23 10.68
C THR A 261 15.01 -0.73 11.81
N ALA A 262 15.60 -1.93 11.88
CA ALA A 262 15.44 -2.86 13.01
C ALA A 262 15.96 -2.30 14.36
N LYS A 263 16.57 -1.11 14.36
CA LYS A 263 16.96 -0.32 15.54
C LYS A 263 15.79 0.40 16.22
N CYS A 264 14.58 -0.15 16.16
CA CYS A 264 13.45 0.29 16.98
C CYS A 264 13.65 0.03 18.48
N SER A 265 14.65 -0.77 18.85
CA SER A 265 15.11 -1.07 20.21
C SER A 265 15.99 0.06 20.77
N GLY A 266 15.38 1.25 20.95
CA GLY A 266 16.03 2.39 21.59
C GLY A 266 15.08 3.52 22.04
N ALA A 267 13.86 3.58 21.50
CA ALA A 267 12.82 4.48 22.01
C ALA A 267 11.94 3.71 22.99
N SER A 268 12.40 3.64 24.24
CA SER A 268 11.54 3.37 25.37
C SER A 268 10.53 4.52 25.49
N ASP A 269 9.43 4.48 24.75
CA ASP A 269 8.23 5.24 25.11
C ASP A 269 7.60 4.56 26.33
N VAL A 270 8.31 4.67 27.46
CA VAL A 270 7.67 4.60 28.77
C VAL A 270 6.79 5.83 28.81
N VAL A 271 5.51 5.65 28.50
CA VAL A 271 4.45 6.52 29.00
C VAL A 271 4.49 6.37 30.52
N GLY A 272 5.40 7.11 31.14
CA GLY A 272 5.44 7.31 32.57
C GLY A 272 4.17 8.07 32.91
N ARG A 273 3.18 7.35 33.44
CA ARG A 273 2.14 7.95 34.27
C ARG A 273 2.85 8.92 35.24
N PRO A 274 2.39 10.17 35.41
CA PRO A 274 2.93 11.02 36.45
C PRO A 274 2.78 10.26 37.77
N GLY A 275 3.91 9.98 38.40
CA GLY A 275 3.97 9.23 39.65
C GLY A 275 3.06 9.90 40.66
N THR A 276 2.04 9.17 41.11
CA THR A 276 1.35 9.48 42.35
C THR A 276 2.42 9.45 43.44
N LEU A 277 2.75 10.62 43.99
CA LEU A 277 3.53 10.73 45.23
C LEU A 277 2.83 9.83 46.27
N CYS A 278 3.46 8.71 46.60
CA CYS A 278 3.08 7.90 47.74
C CYS A 278 3.53 8.68 48.98
N VAL A 279 2.68 9.60 49.45
CA VAL A 279 2.84 10.21 50.76
C VAL A 279 2.51 9.15 51.79
N LEU A 280 3.55 8.62 52.45
CA LEU A 280 3.45 7.81 53.67
C LEU A 280 2.75 8.65 54.75
N LEU A 281 1.42 8.51 54.85
CA LEU A 281 0.66 8.91 56.03
C LEU A 281 0.67 7.75 57.03
N CYS A 282 1.58 7.83 58.00
CA CYS A 282 1.54 7.02 59.21
C CYS A 282 0.25 7.33 59.98
N TYR A 283 -0.77 6.47 59.84
CA TYR A 283 -1.90 6.45 60.77
C TYR A 283 -1.56 5.55 61.95
N ALA A 284 -1.25 6.18 63.09
CA ALA A 284 -1.22 5.51 64.39
C ALA A 284 -2.67 5.22 64.82
N PHE A 285 -3.04 3.94 64.84
CA PHE A 285 -4.29 3.48 65.44
C PHE A 285 -4.17 3.53 66.97
N TYR A 286 -4.92 4.44 67.60
CA TYR A 286 -5.24 4.35 69.02
C TYR A 286 -6.32 3.28 69.21
N ILE A 287 -5.98 2.19 69.89
CA ILE A 287 -6.94 1.21 70.40
C ILE A 287 -7.49 1.76 71.71
N ALA A 288 -8.74 2.22 71.71
CA ALA A 288 -9.50 2.47 72.94
C ALA A 288 -10.19 1.18 73.36
N VAL A 289 -9.75 0.60 74.49
CA VAL A 289 -10.40 -0.53 75.14
C VAL A 289 -11.53 0.02 76.02
N PHE A 290 -12.78 -0.31 75.69
CA PHE A 290 -13.92 -0.16 76.60
C PHE A 290 -14.08 -1.45 77.40
N PHE A 291 -13.92 -1.38 78.72
CA PHE A 291 -14.42 -2.38 79.64
C PHE A 291 -15.88 -2.07 79.98
N SER A 292 -16.73 -3.10 79.96
CA SER A 292 -18.05 -3.11 80.57
C SER A 292 -18.10 -4.21 81.61
N VAL A 293 -18.77 -3.88 82.73
CA VAL A 293 -18.95 -4.59 84.02
C VAL A 293 -17.82 -4.37 85.02
#